data_AF-A0A2V2EF29-F1
#
_entry.id   AF-A0A2V2EF29-F1
#
_cell.length_a   1.000
_cell.length_b   1.000
_cell.length_c   1.000
_cell.angle_alpha   90.00
_cell.angle_beta   90.00
_cell.angle_gamma   90.00
#
_symmetry.space_group_name_H-M   'P 1'
#
loop_
_entity.id
_entity.type
_entity.pdbx_description
1 polymer ?
#
loop_
_entity_poly.entity_id
_entity_poly.type
_entity_poly.pdbx_seq_one_letter_code
_entity_poly.pdbx_strand_id
1 'polypeptide(L)'
;MKEQRGYIVILPEQIIEIPLSSNLSWLRMFYALPRELVEKRPEYLELPRNIRRLLDSEKYRSMLKSDSFLELVWDCYAWAAWQFFQVPKKGGKYQDIPGDWQKYSGDFPLWRMAYLILPHFRNRIEASDGGSFQELFTEPTAHDIDWLTYEQFSVFVEDLTKITVEEENWQPLIDEIWKSRQPEDYAGKSVQKRDFMRSWMHSRTIPALSLEEIRAHGLSINGDALYDIADPSAEFETRVLEKAKMDDFKSRLSETDQRILELRAAGYSQKEIAERVGFKVPSAVSKRIRQVANRFDDFVSKEYGEFIDKHIE
;
A
#
# COMPACT_ATOMS: atom_id res chain seq x y z
N MET A 1 15.80 17.21 -15.15
CA MET A 1 14.46 17.76 -15.41
C MET A 1 14.40 19.14 -14.81
N LYS A 2 13.92 20.17 -15.52
CA LYS A 2 13.63 21.46 -14.87
C LYS A 2 12.51 21.20 -13.86
N GLU A 3 12.72 21.50 -12.59
CA GLU A 3 11.64 21.53 -11.60
C GLU A 3 10.55 22.47 -12.12
N GLN A 4 9.42 21.90 -12.53
CA GLN A 4 8.26 22.68 -12.92
C GLN A 4 7.72 23.31 -11.63
N ARG A 5 7.91 24.62 -11.48
CA ARG A 5 7.53 25.36 -10.25
C ARG A 5 6.01 25.56 -10.15
N GLY A 6 5.32 25.57 -11.29
CA GLY A 6 3.88 25.79 -11.39
C GLY A 6 3.38 25.79 -12.83
N TYR A 7 2.09 26.01 -13.00
CA TYR A 7 1.45 26.29 -14.28
C TYR A 7 1.37 27.81 -14.50
N ILE A 8 1.54 28.25 -15.74
CA ILE A 8 1.52 29.67 -16.09
C ILE A 8 0.30 29.94 -16.96
N VAL A 9 -0.51 30.91 -16.55
CA VAL A 9 -1.66 31.39 -17.31
C VAL A 9 -1.40 32.82 -17.73
N ILE A 10 -1.52 33.10 -19.01
CA ILE A 10 -1.32 34.43 -19.61
C ILE A 10 -2.69 34.98 -19.99
N LEU A 11 -3.09 36.06 -19.32
CA LEU A 11 -4.30 36.81 -19.62
C LEU A 11 -3.93 38.19 -20.20
N PRO A 12 -4.84 38.87 -20.90
CA PRO A 12 -4.54 40.17 -21.51
C PRO A 12 -3.99 41.22 -20.53
N GLU A 13 -4.40 41.18 -19.26
CA GLU A 13 -4.06 42.17 -18.24
C GLU A 13 -3.14 41.64 -17.13
N GLN A 14 -2.88 40.32 -17.08
CA GLN A 14 -2.10 39.72 -15.99
C GLN A 14 -1.50 38.35 -16.36
N ILE A 15 -0.40 38.00 -15.69
CA ILE A 15 0.17 36.65 -15.70
C ILE A 15 -0.11 36.03 -14.33
N ILE A 16 -0.71 34.85 -14.32
CA ILE A 16 -1.02 34.10 -13.09
C ILE A 16 -0.10 32.88 -13.04
N GLU A 17 0.64 32.74 -11.95
CA GLU A 17 1.37 31.52 -11.63
C GLU A 17 0.54 30.68 -10.65
N ILE A 18 0.35 29.39 -10.98
CA ILE A 18 -0.33 28.41 -10.15
C ILE A 18 0.74 27.44 -9.62
N PRO A 19 1.21 27.61 -8.37
CA PRO A 19 2.24 26.73 -7.81
C PRO A 19 1.75 25.28 -7.74
N LEU A 20 2.62 24.31 -8.03
CA LEU A 20 2.27 22.89 -7.91
C LEU A 20 1.98 22.46 -6.46
N SER A 21 2.46 23.23 -5.49
CA SER A 21 2.17 23.10 -4.05
C SER A 21 0.80 23.65 -3.66
N SER A 22 0.15 24.43 -4.53
CA SER A 22 -1.19 24.95 -4.28
C SER A 22 -2.25 23.90 -4.59
N ASN A 23 -3.27 23.81 -3.74
CA ASN A 23 -4.45 22.96 -3.98
C ASN A 23 -5.17 23.32 -5.28
N LEU A 24 -5.05 24.57 -5.75
CA LEU A 24 -5.59 25.02 -7.03
C LEU A 24 -5.06 24.19 -8.20
N SER A 25 -3.83 23.67 -8.12
CA SER A 25 -3.24 22.82 -9.16
C SER A 25 -4.04 21.52 -9.42
N TRP A 26 -4.88 21.10 -8.46
CA TRP A 26 -5.72 19.90 -8.56
C TRP A 26 -7.16 20.21 -9.02
N LEU A 27 -7.49 21.47 -9.28
CA LEU A 27 -8.86 21.90 -9.60
C LEU A 27 -9.39 21.27 -10.89
N ARG A 28 -8.55 21.09 -11.90
CA ARG A 28 -8.94 20.41 -13.15
C ARG A 28 -9.36 18.96 -12.90
N MET A 29 -8.64 18.25 -12.04
CA MET A 29 -9.01 16.89 -11.63
C MET A 29 -10.33 16.90 -10.84
N PHE A 30 -10.51 17.85 -9.92
CA PHE A 30 -11.80 18.03 -9.24
C PHE A 30 -12.96 18.26 -10.23
N TYR A 31 -12.76 19.10 -11.25
CA TYR A 31 -13.75 19.32 -12.29
C TYR A 31 -13.98 18.09 -13.20
N ALA A 32 -13.09 17.12 -13.26
CA ALA A 32 -13.38 15.87 -13.96
C ALA A 32 -14.10 14.84 -13.07
N LEU A 33 -14.25 15.07 -11.76
CA LEU A 33 -14.99 14.15 -10.90
C LEU A 33 -16.48 14.11 -11.26
N PRO A 34 -17.11 12.92 -11.24
CA PRO A 34 -18.55 12.76 -11.38
C PRO A 34 -19.25 13.20 -10.07
N ARG A 35 -20.49 13.65 -10.21
CA ARG A 35 -21.27 14.21 -9.09
C ARG A 35 -21.44 13.22 -7.94
N GLU A 36 -21.65 11.95 -8.26
CA GLU A 36 -21.87 10.85 -7.32
C GLU A 36 -20.67 10.62 -6.40
N LEU A 37 -19.45 10.92 -6.87
CA LEU A 37 -18.25 10.85 -6.03
C LEU A 37 -18.12 12.06 -5.10
N VAL A 38 -18.46 13.25 -5.59
CA VAL A 38 -18.43 14.48 -4.80
C VAL A 38 -19.55 14.51 -3.74
N GLU A 39 -20.70 13.87 -4.00
CA GLU A 39 -21.82 13.78 -3.05
C GLU A 39 -21.45 13.13 -1.71
N LYS A 40 -20.35 12.38 -1.63
CA LYS A 40 -19.81 11.84 -0.38
C LYS A 40 -19.27 12.94 0.57
N ARG A 41 -18.92 14.11 0.04
CA ARG A 41 -18.56 15.33 0.77
C ARG A 41 -19.42 16.49 0.23
N PRO A 42 -20.72 16.52 0.60
CA PRO A 42 -21.74 17.32 -0.09
C PRO A 42 -21.47 18.82 -0.09
N GLU A 43 -20.68 19.33 0.85
CA GLU A 43 -20.23 20.72 0.89
C GLU A 43 -19.54 21.13 -0.41
N TYR A 44 -18.79 20.22 -1.06
CA TYR A 44 -18.08 20.52 -2.31
C TYR A 44 -19.00 20.55 -3.54
N LEU A 45 -20.26 20.16 -3.42
CA LEU A 45 -21.26 20.36 -4.49
C LEU A 45 -21.62 21.85 -4.65
N GLU A 46 -21.42 22.67 -3.62
CA GLU A 46 -21.63 24.12 -3.69
C GLU A 46 -20.45 24.86 -4.33
N LEU A 47 -19.32 24.19 -4.51
CA LEU A 47 -18.12 24.81 -5.07
C LEU A 47 -18.36 25.10 -6.56
N PRO A 48 -18.26 26.37 -7.00
CA PRO A 48 -18.59 26.73 -8.37
C PRO A 48 -17.70 25.97 -9.35
N ARG A 49 -18.30 25.38 -10.39
CA ARG A 49 -17.57 24.73 -11.49
C ARG A 49 -17.18 25.74 -12.57
N ASN A 50 -16.79 26.92 -12.11
CA ASN A 50 -16.34 28.06 -12.89
C ASN A 50 -15.24 28.76 -12.07
N ILE A 51 -14.03 28.80 -12.61
CA ILE A 51 -12.85 29.24 -11.87
C ILE A 51 -12.93 30.70 -11.43
N ARG A 52 -13.55 31.59 -12.23
CA ARG A 52 -13.65 33.02 -11.87
C ARG A 52 -14.54 33.20 -10.65
N ARG A 53 -15.75 32.62 -10.67
CA ARG A 53 -16.68 32.67 -9.53
C ARG A 53 -16.11 32.00 -8.27
N LEU A 54 -15.33 30.93 -8.44
CA LEU A 54 -14.61 30.29 -7.35
C LEU A 54 -13.59 31.26 -6.73
N LEU A 55 -12.76 31.90 -7.56
CA LEU A 55 -11.69 32.79 -7.10
C LEU A 55 -12.20 34.13 -6.58
N ASP A 56 -13.39 34.59 -6.99
CA ASP A 56 -14.00 35.83 -6.50
C ASP A 56 -14.54 35.71 -5.07
N SER A 57 -14.77 34.48 -4.58
CA SER A 57 -15.36 34.23 -3.27
C SER A 57 -14.33 33.76 -2.24
N GLU A 58 -14.24 34.46 -1.10
CA GLU A 58 -13.40 34.03 0.02
C GLU A 58 -13.83 32.68 0.61
N LYS A 59 -15.15 32.41 0.65
CA LYS A 59 -15.70 31.12 1.09
C LYS A 59 -15.10 29.97 0.26
N TYR A 60 -15.20 30.04 -1.06
CA TYR A 60 -14.76 28.96 -1.94
C TYR A 60 -13.23 28.84 -2.01
N ARG A 61 -12.50 29.96 -1.95
CA ARG A 61 -11.04 29.94 -1.81
C ARG A 61 -10.59 29.23 -0.52
N SER A 62 -11.32 29.41 0.57
CA SER A 62 -11.03 28.75 1.84
C SER A 62 -11.29 27.23 1.76
N MET A 63 -12.39 26.83 1.12
CA MET A 63 -12.69 25.42 0.86
C MET A 63 -11.60 24.76 0.01
N LEU A 64 -11.13 25.42 -1.05
CA LEU A 64 -10.07 24.91 -1.92
C LEU A 64 -8.75 24.69 -1.15
N LYS A 65 -8.41 25.56 -0.20
CA LYS A 65 -7.18 25.50 0.60
C LYS A 65 -7.20 24.41 1.69
N SER A 66 -8.34 23.78 1.95
CA SER A 66 -8.46 22.75 2.98
C SER A 66 -7.80 21.43 2.56
N ASP A 67 -7.28 20.67 3.53
CA ASP A 67 -6.80 19.30 3.30
C ASP A 67 -7.93 18.39 2.83
N SER A 68 -9.15 18.64 3.31
CA SER A 68 -10.35 17.91 2.89
C SER A 68 -10.65 18.01 1.39
N PHE A 69 -10.22 19.09 0.71
CA PHE A 69 -10.34 19.19 -0.74
C PHE A 69 -9.35 18.24 -1.43
N LEU A 70 -8.10 18.21 -0.97
CA LEU A 70 -7.07 17.33 -1.54
C LEU A 70 -7.42 15.87 -1.33
N GLU A 71 -7.82 15.49 -0.12
CA GLU A 71 -8.24 14.12 0.18
C GLU A 71 -9.37 13.66 -0.74
N LEU A 72 -10.38 14.51 -0.97
CA LEU A 72 -11.49 14.18 -1.88
C LEU A 72 -10.97 13.85 -3.29
N VAL A 73 -10.15 14.73 -3.85
CA VAL A 73 -9.63 14.55 -5.21
C VAL A 73 -8.70 13.33 -5.27
N TRP A 74 -7.76 13.23 -4.33
CA TRP A 74 -6.76 12.18 -4.32
C TRP A 74 -7.34 10.80 -4.07
N ASP A 75 -8.23 10.66 -3.08
CA ASP A 75 -8.85 9.36 -2.78
C ASP A 75 -9.71 8.87 -3.93
N CYS A 76 -10.47 9.76 -4.59
CA CYS A 76 -11.28 9.40 -5.74
C CYS A 76 -10.43 8.89 -6.91
N TYR A 77 -9.35 9.60 -7.24
CA TYR A 77 -8.49 9.20 -8.35
C TYR A 77 -7.59 8.01 -8.02
N ALA A 78 -7.05 7.92 -6.80
CA ALA A 78 -6.25 6.77 -6.37
C ALA A 78 -7.12 5.49 -6.36
N TRP A 79 -8.34 5.59 -5.82
CA TRP A 79 -9.30 4.49 -5.87
C TRP A 79 -9.63 4.06 -7.31
N ALA A 80 -9.80 5.00 -8.23
CA ALA A 80 -10.09 4.72 -9.63
C ALA A 80 -8.87 4.13 -10.36
N ALA A 81 -7.70 4.73 -10.24
CA ALA A 81 -6.44 4.24 -10.84
C ALA A 81 -6.11 2.82 -10.39
N TRP A 82 -6.33 2.53 -9.10
CA TRP A 82 -6.19 1.19 -8.54
C TRP A 82 -7.00 0.13 -9.29
N GLN A 83 -8.22 0.46 -9.76
CA GLN A 83 -9.04 -0.50 -10.51
C GLN A 83 -8.41 -0.91 -11.84
N PHE A 84 -7.59 -0.03 -12.44
CA PHE A 84 -7.03 -0.20 -13.77
C PHE A 84 -5.58 -0.73 -13.77
N PHE A 85 -4.95 -0.83 -12.59
CA PHE A 85 -3.65 -1.49 -12.50
C PHE A 85 -3.75 -2.95 -12.92
N GLN A 86 -2.93 -3.31 -13.91
CA GLN A 86 -2.82 -4.65 -14.43
C GLN A 86 -1.78 -5.44 -13.66
N VAL A 87 -2.15 -6.64 -13.22
CA VAL A 87 -1.28 -7.54 -12.47
C VAL A 87 -1.18 -8.91 -13.13
N PRO A 88 -0.04 -9.62 -12.98
CA PRO A 88 0.17 -10.87 -13.69
C PRO A 88 -0.79 -11.96 -13.20
N LYS A 89 -1.40 -12.64 -14.17
CA LYS A 89 -2.26 -13.81 -14.01
C LYS A 89 -1.51 -15.07 -14.44
N LYS A 90 -1.97 -16.23 -13.94
CA LYS A 90 -1.50 -17.54 -14.43
C LYS A 90 -1.66 -17.62 -15.96
N GLY A 91 -0.63 -18.12 -16.64
CA GLY A 91 -0.62 -18.28 -18.09
C GLY A 91 -0.12 -17.07 -18.89
N GLY A 92 0.61 -16.15 -18.25
CA GLY A 92 1.27 -15.01 -18.94
C GLY A 92 0.30 -13.91 -19.40
N LYS A 93 -0.93 -13.92 -18.89
CA LYS A 93 -1.92 -12.86 -19.14
C LYS A 93 -1.90 -11.85 -18.01
N TYR A 94 -2.45 -10.67 -18.27
CA TYR A 94 -2.74 -9.66 -17.25
C TYR A 94 -4.22 -9.66 -16.88
N GLN A 95 -4.52 -9.13 -15.70
CA GLN A 95 -5.87 -8.87 -15.23
C GLN A 95 -5.85 -7.69 -14.26
N ASP A 96 -7.01 -7.09 -14.03
CA ASP A 96 -7.21 -6.12 -12.97
C ASP A 96 -6.91 -6.74 -11.60
N ILE A 97 -6.64 -5.89 -10.61
CA ILE A 97 -6.44 -6.34 -9.24
C ILE A 97 -7.70 -7.07 -8.75
N PRO A 98 -7.61 -8.36 -8.37
CA PRO A 98 -8.79 -9.17 -8.10
C PRO A 98 -9.46 -8.81 -6.77
N GLY A 99 -10.79 -8.79 -6.78
CA GLY A 99 -11.60 -8.60 -5.57
C GLY A 99 -11.79 -7.13 -5.19
N ASP A 100 -12.43 -6.94 -4.04
CA ASP A 100 -12.75 -5.60 -3.54
C ASP A 100 -11.50 -4.94 -2.93
N TRP A 101 -11.27 -3.67 -3.28
CA TRP A 101 -10.16 -2.86 -2.79
C TRP A 101 -10.12 -2.80 -1.25
N GLN A 102 -11.28 -2.85 -0.57
CA GLN A 102 -11.36 -2.87 0.90
C GLN A 102 -10.73 -4.12 1.54
N LYS A 103 -10.36 -5.13 0.74
CA LYS A 103 -9.67 -6.34 1.18
C LYS A 103 -8.15 -6.22 1.12
N TYR A 104 -7.64 -5.07 0.68
CA TYR A 104 -6.24 -4.74 0.65
C TYR A 104 -5.92 -3.72 1.74
N SER A 105 -4.72 -3.81 2.30
CA SER A 105 -4.26 -2.86 3.32
C SER A 105 -3.93 -1.51 2.68
N GLY A 106 -4.16 -0.41 3.41
CA GLY A 106 -3.65 0.90 3.02
C GLY A 106 -2.12 0.96 2.98
N ASP A 107 -1.43 0.01 3.62
CA ASP A 107 0.02 -0.12 3.56
C ASP A 107 0.53 -0.92 2.37
N PHE A 108 -0.37 -1.54 1.59
CA PHE A 108 0.04 -2.31 0.43
C PHE A 108 0.74 -1.39 -0.60
N PRO A 109 1.95 -1.70 -1.09
CA PRO A 109 2.67 -0.75 -1.94
C PRO A 109 1.95 -0.39 -3.25
N LEU A 110 1.15 -1.28 -3.84
CA LEU A 110 0.33 -0.91 -5.01
C LEU A 110 -0.71 0.18 -4.67
N TRP A 111 -1.21 0.22 -3.43
CA TRP A 111 -2.20 1.21 -3.02
C TRP A 111 -1.52 2.57 -2.89
N ARG A 112 -0.31 2.59 -2.31
CA ARG A 112 0.53 3.78 -2.27
C ARG A 112 0.90 4.26 -3.67
N MET A 113 1.19 3.34 -4.60
CA MET A 113 1.44 3.69 -6.00
C MET A 113 0.24 4.37 -6.68
N ALA A 114 -0.99 4.03 -6.28
CA ALA A 114 -2.17 4.71 -6.81
C ALA A 114 -2.23 6.20 -6.44
N TYR A 115 -1.60 6.63 -5.34
CA TYR A 115 -1.42 8.05 -5.02
C TYR A 115 -0.22 8.66 -5.76
N LEU A 116 0.85 7.88 -5.96
CA LEU A 116 2.04 8.33 -6.68
C LEU A 116 1.77 8.64 -8.16
N ILE A 117 0.75 8.03 -8.77
CA ILE A 117 0.37 8.29 -10.17
C ILE A 117 -0.30 9.66 -10.38
N LEU A 118 -0.88 10.24 -9.33
CA LEU A 118 -1.75 11.41 -9.44
C LEU A 118 -1.04 12.67 -9.99
N PRO A 119 0.21 12.99 -9.63
CA PRO A 119 0.94 14.09 -10.25
C PRO A 119 1.11 13.91 -11.76
N HIS A 120 1.28 12.68 -12.25
CA HIS A 120 1.37 12.38 -13.68
C HIS A 120 0.03 12.64 -14.37
N PHE A 121 -1.09 12.26 -13.75
CA PHE A 121 -2.43 12.59 -14.26
C PHE A 121 -2.61 14.08 -14.36
N ARG A 122 -2.31 14.83 -13.29
CA ARG A 122 -2.42 16.29 -13.26
C ARG A 122 -1.64 16.94 -14.41
N ASN A 123 -0.40 16.53 -14.61
CA ASN A 123 0.45 17.07 -15.68
C ASN A 123 -0.04 16.69 -17.08
N ARG A 124 -0.59 15.48 -17.25
CA ARG A 124 -1.16 15.02 -18.51
C ARG A 124 -2.43 15.76 -18.87
N ILE A 125 -3.29 16.03 -17.89
CA ILE A 125 -4.50 16.84 -18.06
C ILE A 125 -4.10 18.26 -18.49
N GLU A 126 -3.10 18.85 -17.84
CA GLU A 126 -2.60 20.17 -18.24
C GLU A 126 -2.08 20.19 -19.69
N ALA A 127 -1.45 19.11 -20.14
CA ALA A 127 -0.92 18.99 -21.49
C ALA A 127 -1.99 18.59 -22.54
N SER A 128 -3.21 18.26 -22.11
CA SER A 128 -4.30 17.82 -23.00
C SER A 128 -5.11 18.98 -23.54
N ASP A 129 -5.65 18.80 -24.76
CA ASP A 129 -6.55 19.77 -25.40
C ASP A 129 -7.84 19.93 -24.58
N GLY A 130 -8.20 21.17 -24.23
CA GLY A 130 -9.30 21.50 -23.33
C GLY A 130 -9.00 21.33 -21.84
N GLY A 131 -7.87 20.74 -21.46
CA GLY A 131 -7.50 20.41 -20.08
C GLY A 131 -6.61 21.42 -19.38
N SER A 132 -5.99 22.35 -20.12
CA SER A 132 -4.98 23.27 -19.57
C SER A 132 -5.58 24.35 -18.66
N PHE A 133 -4.83 24.86 -17.69
CA PHE A 133 -5.27 26.03 -16.92
C PHE A 133 -5.45 27.27 -17.81
N GLN A 134 -4.66 27.40 -18.88
CA GLN A 134 -4.85 28.49 -19.84
C GLN A 134 -6.28 28.51 -20.40
N GLU A 135 -6.76 27.36 -20.87
CA GLU A 135 -8.12 27.23 -21.39
C GLU A 135 -9.17 27.51 -20.31
N LEU A 136 -8.96 26.98 -19.09
CA LEU A 136 -9.87 27.16 -17.95
C LEU A 136 -10.11 28.63 -17.63
N PHE A 137 -9.06 29.44 -17.68
CA PHE A 137 -9.13 30.87 -17.41
C PHE A 137 -9.60 31.69 -18.61
N THR A 138 -9.68 31.11 -19.81
CA THR A 138 -10.20 31.78 -21.02
C THR A 138 -11.62 31.38 -21.38
N GLU A 139 -12.15 30.31 -20.78
CA GLU A 139 -13.50 29.81 -21.02
C GLU A 139 -14.58 30.89 -20.74
N PRO A 140 -15.70 30.96 -21.49
CA PRO A 140 -16.72 31.98 -21.30
C PRO A 140 -17.30 31.99 -19.88
N THR A 141 -17.42 33.18 -19.28
CA THR A 141 -17.84 33.36 -17.87
C THR A 141 -19.26 32.87 -17.55
N ALA A 142 -20.11 32.67 -18.57
CA ALA A 142 -21.51 32.32 -18.41
C ALA A 142 -21.78 30.81 -18.24
N HIS A 143 -20.78 29.94 -18.43
CA HIS A 143 -20.96 28.49 -18.38
C HIS A 143 -20.25 27.87 -17.16
N ASP A 144 -20.91 26.89 -16.56
CA ASP A 144 -20.31 25.98 -15.60
C ASP A 144 -19.81 24.75 -16.33
N ILE A 145 -18.65 24.24 -15.92
CA ILE A 145 -18.14 22.98 -16.43
C ILE A 145 -19.10 21.87 -16.01
N ASP A 146 -19.64 21.15 -16.98
CA ASP A 146 -20.57 20.05 -16.73
C ASP A 146 -19.92 18.93 -15.92
N TRP A 147 -20.75 18.20 -15.17
CA TRP A 147 -20.30 16.99 -14.48
C TRP A 147 -20.02 15.89 -15.50
N LEU A 148 -18.89 15.20 -15.38
CA LEU A 148 -18.70 13.95 -16.10
C LEU A 148 -19.65 12.89 -15.54
N THR A 149 -20.14 12.03 -16.42
CA THR A 149 -20.79 10.81 -15.95
C THR A 149 -19.74 9.88 -15.34
N TYR A 150 -20.19 8.97 -14.48
CA TYR A 150 -19.30 7.98 -13.90
C TYR A 150 -18.57 7.13 -14.95
N GLU A 151 -19.24 6.81 -16.06
CA GLU A 151 -18.65 6.07 -17.18
C GLU A 151 -17.56 6.88 -17.90
N GLN A 152 -17.84 8.16 -18.20
CA GLN A 152 -16.85 9.06 -18.79
C GLN A 152 -15.62 9.20 -17.90
N PHE A 153 -15.83 9.38 -16.59
CA PHE A 153 -14.74 9.43 -15.62
C PHE A 153 -13.95 8.12 -15.55
N SER A 154 -14.63 6.98 -15.59
CA SER A 154 -13.99 5.66 -15.58
C SER A 154 -13.06 5.48 -16.79
N VAL A 155 -13.55 5.76 -18.00
CA VAL A 155 -12.74 5.69 -19.24
C VAL A 155 -11.57 6.66 -19.17
N PHE A 156 -11.83 7.89 -18.72
CA PHE A 156 -10.80 8.91 -18.58
C PHE A 156 -9.65 8.49 -17.65
N VAL A 157 -9.97 7.94 -16.47
CA VAL A 157 -8.94 7.48 -15.54
C VAL A 157 -8.25 6.21 -16.04
N GLU A 158 -8.97 5.31 -16.73
CA GLU A 158 -8.38 4.13 -17.36
C GLU A 158 -7.28 4.52 -18.36
N ASP A 159 -7.59 5.45 -19.26
CA ASP A 159 -6.64 5.94 -20.27
C ASP A 159 -5.44 6.63 -19.62
N LEU A 160 -5.68 7.53 -18.66
CA LEU A 160 -4.61 8.19 -17.90
C LEU A 160 -3.70 7.18 -17.20
N THR A 161 -4.28 6.13 -16.60
CA THR A 161 -3.54 5.08 -15.89
C THR A 161 -2.67 4.31 -16.87
N LYS A 162 -3.24 3.82 -17.98
CA LYS A 162 -2.52 3.02 -18.97
C LYS A 162 -1.34 3.79 -19.56
N ILE A 163 -1.59 5.02 -20.02
CA ILE A 163 -0.53 5.79 -20.67
C ILE A 163 0.57 6.15 -19.67
N THR A 164 0.21 6.51 -18.43
CA THR A 164 1.22 6.80 -17.40
C THR A 164 2.06 5.57 -17.06
N VAL A 165 1.43 4.40 -16.90
CA VAL A 165 2.15 3.15 -16.61
C VAL A 165 3.10 2.77 -17.75
N GLU A 166 2.70 3.01 -19.00
CA GLU A 166 3.53 2.77 -20.18
C GLU A 166 4.72 3.74 -20.24
N GLU A 167 4.46 5.05 -20.17
CA GLU A 167 5.50 6.08 -20.30
C GLU A 167 6.54 6.05 -19.18
N GLU A 168 6.09 5.82 -17.94
CA GLU A 168 6.99 5.72 -16.79
C GLU A 168 7.59 4.30 -16.63
N ASN A 169 7.21 3.36 -17.50
CA ASN A 169 7.61 1.95 -17.44
C ASN A 169 7.37 1.34 -16.05
N TRP A 170 6.18 1.55 -15.48
CA TRP A 170 5.83 1.06 -14.15
C TRP A 170 5.37 -0.39 -14.12
N GLN A 171 5.05 -0.99 -15.27
CA GLN A 171 4.54 -2.37 -15.30
C GLN A 171 5.49 -3.38 -14.64
N PRO A 172 6.83 -3.37 -14.86
CA PRO A 172 7.75 -4.26 -14.15
C PRO A 172 7.74 -4.07 -12.62
N LEU A 173 7.56 -2.83 -12.14
CA LEU A 173 7.46 -2.52 -10.72
C LEU A 173 6.15 -3.05 -10.14
N ILE A 174 5.03 -2.84 -10.83
CA ILE A 174 3.71 -3.36 -10.44
C ILE A 174 3.76 -4.89 -10.35
N ASP A 175 4.37 -5.53 -11.35
CA ASP A 175 4.57 -6.97 -11.40
C ASP A 175 5.37 -7.49 -10.21
N GLU A 176 6.46 -6.81 -9.86
CA GLU A 176 7.31 -7.22 -8.75
C GLU A 176 6.60 -7.06 -7.41
N ILE A 177 5.94 -5.93 -7.18
CA ILE A 177 5.10 -5.73 -5.97
C ILE A 177 4.01 -6.80 -5.89
N TRP A 178 3.42 -7.16 -7.03
CA TRP A 178 2.42 -8.23 -7.10
C TRP A 178 3.04 -9.63 -6.90
N LYS A 179 4.32 -9.85 -7.13
CA LYS A 179 4.96 -11.15 -6.82
C LYS A 179 5.43 -11.20 -5.37
N SER A 180 5.85 -10.07 -4.82
CA SER A 180 6.45 -9.92 -3.49
C SER A 180 5.43 -9.65 -2.37
N ARG A 181 4.12 -9.78 -2.64
CA ARG A 181 3.08 -9.57 -1.63
C ARG A 181 3.31 -10.35 -0.35
N GLN A 182 2.87 -9.78 0.76
CA GLN A 182 2.91 -10.33 2.11
C GLN A 182 1.51 -10.45 2.73
N PRO A 183 1.33 -11.25 3.80
CA PRO A 183 0.06 -11.37 4.51
C PRO A 183 -0.51 -10.04 5.01
N GLU A 184 0.36 -9.07 5.31
CA GLU A 184 0.06 -7.72 5.80
C GLU A 184 -0.55 -6.81 4.72
N ASP A 185 -0.31 -7.11 3.44
CA ASP A 185 -0.89 -6.38 2.30
C ASP A 185 -2.40 -6.58 2.17
N TYR A 186 -2.97 -7.50 2.94
CA TYR A 186 -4.39 -7.84 2.91
C TYR A 186 -5.11 -7.46 4.21
N ALA A 187 -6.20 -6.71 4.06
CA ALA A 187 -7.08 -6.32 5.14
C ALA A 187 -8.20 -7.35 5.39
N GLY A 188 -8.50 -7.57 6.67
CA GLY A 188 -9.61 -8.40 7.13
C GLY A 188 -9.56 -9.87 6.66
N LYS A 189 -10.74 -10.50 6.59
CA LYS A 189 -10.92 -11.85 6.06
C LYS A 189 -11.34 -11.75 4.59
N SER A 190 -10.49 -12.18 3.67
CA SER A 190 -10.78 -12.19 2.23
C SER A 190 -10.43 -13.53 1.58
N VAL A 191 -11.14 -13.88 0.50
CA VAL A 191 -10.85 -15.07 -0.29
C VAL A 191 -9.48 -14.95 -0.94
N GLN A 192 -9.14 -13.75 -1.38
CA GLN A 192 -7.84 -13.37 -1.95
C GLN A 192 -6.70 -13.61 -0.95
N LYS A 193 -6.85 -13.16 0.30
CA LYS A 193 -5.89 -13.45 1.38
C LYS A 193 -5.77 -14.94 1.62
N ARG A 194 -6.88 -15.67 1.65
CA ARG A 194 -6.86 -17.13 1.87
C ARG A 194 -6.18 -17.87 0.73
N ASP A 195 -6.45 -17.50 -0.52
CA ASP A 195 -5.87 -18.13 -1.70
C ASP A 195 -4.40 -17.77 -1.87
N PHE A 196 -4.02 -16.52 -1.57
CA PHE A 196 -2.63 -16.11 -1.42
C PHE A 196 -1.94 -16.91 -0.30
N MET A 197 -2.50 -17.01 0.90
CA MET A 197 -1.91 -17.79 1.99
C MET A 197 -1.79 -19.28 1.64
N ARG A 198 -2.74 -19.85 0.89
CA ARG A 198 -2.62 -21.22 0.37
C ARG A 198 -1.47 -21.34 -0.62
N SER A 199 -1.37 -20.46 -1.62
CA SER A 199 -0.24 -20.52 -2.56
C SER A 199 1.07 -20.27 -1.83
N TRP A 200 1.14 -19.26 -0.98
CA TRP A 200 2.30 -18.90 -0.16
C TRP A 200 2.81 -20.09 0.68
N MET A 201 1.91 -20.79 1.37
CA MET A 201 2.25 -21.94 2.21
C MET A 201 2.58 -23.21 1.41
N HIS A 202 2.20 -23.29 0.13
CA HIS A 202 2.39 -24.48 -0.70
C HIS A 202 3.46 -24.32 -1.80
N SER A 203 3.78 -23.11 -2.25
CA SER A 203 4.77 -22.84 -3.30
C SER A 203 6.17 -22.56 -2.75
N ARG A 204 6.29 -22.13 -1.49
CA ARG A 204 7.56 -22.03 -0.79
C ARG A 204 7.98 -23.41 -0.25
N THR A 205 8.32 -24.32 -1.15
CA THR A 205 9.34 -25.33 -0.86
C THR A 205 10.68 -24.58 -0.81
N ILE A 206 10.90 -23.81 0.26
CA ILE A 206 12.19 -23.15 0.48
C ILE A 206 13.19 -24.29 0.66
N PRO A 207 14.24 -24.43 -0.19
CA PRO A 207 15.39 -25.20 0.23
C PRO A 207 15.85 -24.54 1.51
N ALA A 208 15.81 -25.26 2.63
CA ALA A 208 16.24 -24.74 3.91
C ALA A 208 17.74 -24.46 3.81
N LEU A 209 18.11 -23.27 3.34
CA LEU A 209 19.47 -22.75 3.45
C LEU A 209 19.74 -22.60 4.94
N SER A 210 20.55 -23.51 5.46
CA SER A 210 20.93 -23.52 6.87
C SER A 210 21.81 -22.30 7.15
N LEU A 211 21.73 -21.77 8.38
CA LEU A 211 22.64 -20.75 8.88
C LEU A 211 24.11 -21.19 8.75
N GLU A 212 24.38 -22.49 8.76
CA GLU A 212 25.71 -23.06 8.53
C GLU A 212 26.16 -22.93 7.06
N GLU A 213 25.29 -23.17 6.09
CA GLU A 213 25.61 -22.97 4.66
C GLU A 213 25.86 -21.50 4.32
N ILE A 214 25.10 -20.58 4.91
CA ILE A 214 25.29 -19.13 4.75
C ILE A 214 26.62 -18.67 5.38
N ARG A 215 27.01 -19.28 6.51
CA ARG A 215 28.24 -18.96 7.23
C ARG A 215 29.49 -19.56 6.58
N ALA A 216 29.36 -20.70 5.91
CA ALA A 216 30.45 -21.38 5.22
C ALA A 216 30.81 -20.74 3.87
N HIS A 217 29.82 -20.22 3.14
CA HIS A 217 30.05 -19.68 1.79
C HIS A 217 30.16 -18.16 1.71
N GLY A 218 29.81 -17.42 2.77
CA GLY A 218 29.64 -15.96 2.67
C GLY A 218 28.52 -15.61 1.69
N LEU A 219 28.07 -14.36 1.69
CA LEU A 219 27.03 -13.88 0.77
C LEU A 219 27.58 -13.74 -0.66
N SER A 220 27.79 -14.88 -1.33
CA SER A 220 27.95 -14.97 -2.78
C SER A 220 26.74 -15.68 -3.36
N ILE A 221 25.91 -14.91 -4.05
CA ILE A 221 24.92 -15.42 -4.99
C ILE A 221 25.50 -15.16 -6.37
N ASN A 222 25.77 -16.22 -7.15
CA ASN A 222 26.28 -16.15 -8.51
C ASN A 222 27.58 -15.34 -8.71
N GLY A 223 28.47 -15.31 -7.71
CA GLY A 223 29.84 -14.78 -7.86
C GLY A 223 30.03 -13.27 -7.65
N ASP A 224 28.98 -12.52 -7.30
CA ASP A 224 29.11 -11.11 -6.89
C ASP A 224 28.91 -10.93 -5.38
N ALA A 225 29.77 -10.13 -4.77
CA ALA A 225 29.75 -9.83 -3.34
C ALA A 225 28.83 -8.63 -3.03
N LEU A 226 27.82 -8.83 -2.18
CA LEU A 226 27.09 -7.72 -1.56
C LEU A 226 27.92 -7.15 -0.40
N TYR A 227 28.33 -5.89 -0.50
CA TYR A 227 29.14 -5.18 0.51
C TYR A 227 28.36 -4.76 1.77
N ASP A 228 29.17 -4.67 2.84
CA ASP A 228 29.06 -3.98 4.13
C ASP A 228 27.97 -4.38 5.13
N ILE A 229 28.40 -5.29 6.02
CA ILE A 229 27.79 -5.65 7.29
C ILE A 229 28.04 -4.51 8.29
N ALA A 230 26.97 -3.98 8.89
CA ALA A 230 27.07 -3.13 10.08
C ALA A 230 27.37 -3.96 11.34
N ASP A 231 28.19 -3.37 12.19
CA ASP A 231 28.90 -3.86 13.39
C ASP A 231 28.18 -4.93 14.27
N PRO A 232 28.79 -6.12 14.49
CA PRO A 232 28.28 -7.19 15.36
C PRO A 232 28.25 -6.87 16.87
N SER A 233 28.84 -5.75 17.31
CA SER A 233 28.91 -5.40 18.73
C SER A 233 27.60 -4.81 19.30
N ALA A 234 26.70 -4.33 18.45
CA ALA A 234 25.39 -3.80 18.87
C ALA A 234 24.33 -4.91 19.13
N GLU A 235 24.51 -6.12 18.59
CA GLU A 235 23.58 -7.25 18.80
C GLU A 235 23.88 -8.09 20.05
N PHE A 236 25.05 -7.88 20.69
CA PHE A 236 25.45 -8.70 21.83
C PHE A 236 24.60 -8.44 23.08
N GLU A 237 24.23 -7.18 23.34
CA GLU A 237 23.38 -6.82 24.49
C GLU A 237 21.92 -7.25 24.29
N THR A 238 21.42 -7.27 23.05
CA THR A 238 20.05 -7.75 22.71
C THR A 238 19.91 -9.27 22.84
N ARG A 239 20.98 -10.04 22.56
CA ARG A 239 20.96 -11.52 22.63
C ARG A 239 20.97 -12.10 24.04
N VAL A 240 21.50 -11.37 25.03
CA VAL A 240 21.53 -11.85 26.44
C VAL A 240 20.16 -11.70 27.10
N LEU A 241 19.35 -10.72 26.66
CA LEU A 241 18.00 -10.47 27.19
C LEU A 241 16.93 -11.44 26.66
N GLU A 242 17.13 -12.08 25.49
CA GLU A 242 16.16 -13.00 24.89
C GLU A 242 16.25 -14.44 25.41
N LYS A 243 17.45 -14.94 25.75
CA LYS A 243 17.62 -16.36 26.07
C LYS A 243 16.95 -16.74 27.40
N ALA A 244 17.12 -15.94 28.45
CA ALA A 244 16.52 -16.20 29.76
C ALA A 244 14.99 -16.10 29.75
N LYS A 245 14.43 -15.14 29.00
CA LYS A 245 12.97 -14.99 28.84
C LYS A 245 12.36 -16.08 27.97
N MET A 246 13.08 -16.52 26.94
CA MET A 246 12.66 -17.64 26.10
C MET A 246 12.70 -18.96 26.87
N ASP A 247 13.71 -19.16 27.73
CA ASP A 247 13.81 -20.33 28.59
C ASP A 247 12.71 -20.32 29.67
N ASP A 248 12.39 -19.16 30.25
CA ASP A 248 11.26 -19.00 31.17
C ASP A 248 9.91 -19.27 30.47
N PHE A 249 9.67 -18.69 29.30
CA PHE A 249 8.46 -18.98 28.51
C PHE A 249 8.33 -20.47 28.18
N LYS A 250 9.43 -21.11 27.73
CA LYS A 250 9.44 -22.55 27.45
C LYS A 250 9.11 -23.35 28.70
N SER A 251 9.62 -22.98 29.87
CA SER A 251 9.31 -23.65 31.15
C SER A 251 7.82 -23.61 31.51
N ARG A 252 7.10 -22.56 31.07
CA ARG A 252 5.66 -22.38 31.29
C ARG A 252 4.78 -23.13 30.27
N LEU A 253 5.37 -23.73 29.23
CA LEU A 253 4.66 -24.57 28.26
C LEU A 253 4.44 -25.99 28.78
N SER A 254 3.40 -26.65 28.28
CA SER A 254 3.21 -28.08 28.56
C SER A 254 4.30 -28.91 27.88
N GLU A 255 4.66 -30.07 28.46
CA GLU A 255 5.64 -30.99 27.88
C GLU A 255 5.31 -31.35 26.42
N THR A 256 4.02 -31.53 26.13
CA THR A 256 3.54 -31.78 24.76
C THR A 256 3.83 -30.60 23.82
N ASP A 257 3.64 -29.36 24.28
CA ASP A 257 3.89 -28.17 23.46
C ASP A 257 5.38 -27.92 23.27
N GLN A 258 6.18 -28.10 24.32
CA GLN A 258 7.64 -28.07 24.22
C GLN A 258 8.13 -29.08 23.19
N ARG A 259 7.61 -30.32 23.26
CA ARG A 259 7.98 -31.38 22.32
C ARG A 259 7.56 -31.09 20.89
N ILE A 260 6.39 -30.47 20.69
CA ILE A 260 5.96 -30.01 19.37
C ILE A 260 6.92 -28.94 18.82
N LEU A 261 7.35 -27.98 19.63
CA LEU A 261 8.29 -26.94 19.22
C LEU A 261 9.67 -27.51 18.90
N GLU A 262 10.19 -28.43 19.71
CA GLU A 262 11.45 -29.14 19.45
C GLU A 262 11.42 -29.91 18.13
N LEU A 263 10.38 -30.72 17.92
CA LEU A 263 10.25 -31.50 16.69
C LEU A 263 10.05 -30.57 15.48
N ARG A 264 9.42 -29.41 15.67
CA ARG A 264 9.29 -28.42 14.60
C ARG A 264 10.63 -27.75 14.28
N ALA A 265 11.42 -27.41 15.29
CA ALA A 265 12.77 -26.87 15.13
C ALA A 265 13.72 -27.88 14.46
N ALA A 266 13.54 -29.17 14.75
CA ALA A 266 14.23 -30.27 14.08
C ALA A 266 13.72 -30.57 12.65
N GLY A 267 12.79 -29.78 12.12
CA GLY A 267 12.35 -29.86 10.72
C GLY A 267 11.25 -30.87 10.42
N TYR A 268 10.66 -31.54 11.42
CA TYR A 268 9.62 -32.54 11.16
C TYR A 268 8.31 -31.93 10.63
N SER A 269 7.62 -32.69 9.78
CA SER A 269 6.30 -32.33 9.25
C SER A 269 5.22 -32.47 10.32
N GLN A 270 4.10 -31.76 10.18
CA GLN A 270 2.99 -31.83 11.15
C GLN A 270 2.39 -33.23 11.29
N LYS A 271 2.47 -34.04 10.22
CA LYS A 271 2.00 -35.43 10.24
C LYS A 271 2.92 -36.30 11.12
N GLU A 272 4.23 -36.17 10.95
CA GLU A 272 5.22 -36.90 11.75
C GLU A 272 5.23 -36.41 13.21
N ILE A 273 5.04 -35.11 13.43
CA ILE A 273 4.90 -34.56 14.79
C ILE A 273 3.65 -35.14 15.44
N ALA A 274 2.51 -35.15 14.76
CA ALA A 274 1.26 -35.70 15.29
C ALA A 274 1.41 -37.17 15.70
N GLU A 275 2.07 -37.98 14.87
CA GLU A 275 2.35 -39.38 15.16
C GLU A 275 3.25 -39.54 16.40
N ARG A 276 4.31 -38.73 16.52
CA ARG A 276 5.25 -38.79 17.66
C ARG A 276 4.69 -38.26 18.98
N VAL A 277 3.77 -37.31 18.94
CA VAL A 277 3.14 -36.75 20.15
C VAL A 277 1.78 -37.39 20.47
N GLY A 278 1.36 -38.41 19.69
CA GLY A 278 0.15 -39.19 19.94
C GLY A 278 -1.16 -38.54 19.48
N PHE A 279 -1.12 -37.56 18.59
CA PHE A 279 -2.32 -36.96 18.01
C PHE A 279 -2.84 -37.74 16.80
N LYS A 280 -4.16 -37.97 16.78
CA LYS A 280 -4.85 -38.67 15.68
C LYS A 280 -4.87 -37.88 14.37
N VAL A 281 -4.70 -36.56 14.41
CA VAL A 281 -4.81 -35.68 13.25
C VAL A 281 -3.71 -34.60 13.24
N PRO A 282 -3.06 -34.32 12.09
CA PRO A 282 -2.05 -33.27 11.97
C PRO A 282 -2.56 -31.87 12.32
N SER A 283 -3.86 -31.63 12.14
CA SER A 283 -4.52 -30.37 12.49
C SER A 283 -4.49 -30.06 13.99
N ALA A 284 -4.35 -31.07 14.86
CA ALA A 284 -4.18 -30.87 16.30
C ALA A 284 -2.83 -30.19 16.61
N VAL A 285 -1.75 -30.56 15.90
CA VAL A 285 -0.44 -29.90 16.01
C VAL A 285 -0.53 -28.43 15.60
N SER A 286 -1.17 -28.14 14.47
CA SER A 286 -1.42 -26.76 14.03
C SER A 286 -2.20 -25.94 15.07
N LYS A 287 -3.22 -26.54 15.71
CA LYS A 287 -4.02 -25.87 16.73
C LYS A 287 -3.18 -25.54 17.97
N ARG A 288 -2.31 -26.47 18.40
CA ARG A 288 -1.42 -26.27 19.55
C ARG A 288 -0.36 -25.20 19.29
N ILE A 289 0.26 -25.20 18.10
CA ILE A 289 1.22 -24.15 17.71
C ILE A 289 0.56 -22.77 17.77
N ARG A 290 -0.67 -22.63 17.27
CA ARG A 290 -1.40 -21.35 17.34
C ARG A 290 -1.71 -20.93 18.79
N GLN A 291 -2.05 -21.89 19.65
CA GLN A 291 -2.29 -21.61 21.07
C GLN A 291 -1.00 -21.19 21.78
N VAL A 292 0.14 -21.77 21.43
CA VAL A 292 1.46 -21.38 21.95
C VAL A 292 1.84 -19.98 21.47
N ALA A 293 1.62 -19.66 20.19
CA ALA A 293 1.88 -18.32 19.65
C ALA A 293 1.06 -17.25 20.38
N ASN A 294 -0.26 -17.46 20.54
CA ASN A 294 -1.09 -16.52 21.29
C ASN A 294 -0.63 -16.34 22.74
N ARG A 295 -0.18 -17.43 23.41
CA ARG A 295 0.36 -17.35 24.77
C ARG A 295 1.68 -16.60 24.83
N PHE A 296 2.49 -16.68 23.79
CA PHE A 296 3.73 -15.92 23.67
C PHE A 296 3.41 -14.43 23.49
N ASP A 297 2.47 -14.10 22.60
CA ASP A 297 2.01 -12.72 22.40
C ASP A 297 1.42 -12.12 23.69
N ASP A 298 0.63 -12.88 24.44
CA ASP A 298 0.11 -12.48 25.76
C ASP A 298 1.22 -12.31 26.81
N PHE A 299 2.23 -13.18 26.80
CA PHE A 299 3.39 -13.12 27.70
C PHE A 299 4.22 -11.86 27.43
N VAL A 300 4.52 -11.59 26.16
CA VAL A 300 5.24 -10.38 25.74
C VAL A 300 4.40 -9.13 26.03
N SER A 301 3.10 -9.12 25.73
CA SER A 301 2.25 -7.94 25.90
C SER A 301 2.06 -7.56 27.38
N LYS A 302 1.93 -8.55 28.28
CA LYS A 302 1.79 -8.28 29.73
C LYS A 302 3.11 -7.86 30.38
N GLU A 303 4.21 -8.55 30.09
CA GLU A 303 5.50 -8.22 30.71
C GLU A 303 6.15 -6.96 30.09
N TYR A 304 5.86 -6.62 28.83
CA TYR A 304 6.33 -5.37 28.20
C TYR A 304 5.48 -4.15 28.61
N GLY A 305 4.17 -4.34 28.82
CA GLY A 305 3.31 -3.31 29.40
C GLY A 305 3.74 -2.92 30.82
N GLU A 306 3.99 -3.91 31.69
CA GLU A 306 4.50 -3.65 33.05
C GLU A 306 5.93 -3.07 33.05
N PHE A 307 6.77 -3.41 32.07
CA PHE A 307 8.12 -2.84 31.95
C PHE A 307 8.09 -1.37 31.53
N ILE A 308 7.20 -1.01 30.60
CA ILE A 308 6.97 0.39 30.18
C ILE A 308 6.33 1.19 31.32
N ASP A 309 5.31 0.67 32.00
CA ASP A 309 4.64 1.36 33.11
C ASP A 309 5.57 1.62 34.31
N LYS A 310 6.66 0.84 34.45
CA LYS A 310 7.64 0.99 35.53
C LYS A 310 8.85 1.87 35.16
N HIS A 311 9.00 2.22 33.88
CA HIS A 311 10.14 3.03 33.38
C HIS A 311 9.70 4.27 32.58
N ILE A 312 8.40 4.56 32.54
CA ILE A 312 7.86 5.88 32.26
C ILE A 312 7.52 6.54 33.60
N GLU A 313 8.51 7.20 34.19
CA GLU A 313 8.35 8.33 35.13
C GLU A 313 9.19 9.50 34.62
#